data_AF-A0A3D6DEY9-F1
#
_entry.id   AF-A0A3D6DEY9-F1
#
_cell.length_a   1.000
_cell.length_b   1.000
_cell.length_c   1.000
_cell.angle_alpha   90.00
_cell.angle_beta   90.00
_cell.angle_gamma   90.00
#
_symmetry.space_group_name_H-M   'P 1'
#
loop_
_entity.id
_entity.type
_entity.pdbx_description
1 polymer ?
#
loop_
_entity_poly.entity_id
_entity_poly.type
_entity_poly.pdbx_seq_one_letter_code
_entity_poly.pdbx_strand_id
1 'polypeptide(L)'
;MGDLAKAHPGALVSIKNIDNVRPTTSRGEVVPWRKALLGLAAELDEARKQAVAALDAGDSRPAELWLEGGITHPTDPRPQSIPALRTALERPLLVAGMVRNEGEPGGGPFWLRDDEGVLRAQIIESGEMDLDNPSIGNCMAEATHFNPVDLICLMHDTSGVPLDLTRFVDHRRDFLVSKSHKGKPLIGLEHPGLWNGAMGRWNTLFVEVPSRTFAPVKTVFDLLRPEHQA
;
A
#
# COMPACT_ATOMS: atom_id res chain seq x y z
N MET A 1 -5.76 -13.61 2.04
CA MET A 1 -6.07 -12.99 0.73
C MET A 1 -6.09 -13.99 -0.42
N GLY A 2 -5.18 -14.98 -0.50
CA GLY A 2 -5.17 -15.96 -1.59
C GLY A 2 -6.49 -16.72 -1.82
N ASP A 3 -7.16 -17.18 -0.77
CA ASP A 3 -8.46 -17.85 -0.91
C ASP A 3 -9.57 -16.91 -1.40
N LEU A 4 -9.50 -15.64 -1.01
CA LEU A 4 -10.43 -14.61 -1.46
C LEU A 4 -10.23 -14.31 -2.95
N ALA A 5 -8.99 -14.31 -3.43
CA ALA A 5 -8.66 -14.19 -4.85
C ALA A 5 -9.22 -15.37 -5.66
N LYS A 6 -9.09 -16.60 -5.14
CA LYS A 6 -9.65 -17.81 -5.78
C LYS A 6 -11.17 -17.80 -5.83
N ALA A 7 -11.82 -17.37 -4.76
CA ALA A 7 -13.28 -17.34 -4.66
C ALA A 7 -13.93 -16.20 -5.49
N HIS A 8 -13.19 -15.13 -5.75
CA HIS A 8 -13.70 -13.92 -6.42
C HIS A 8 -12.75 -13.43 -7.53
N PRO A 9 -12.78 -14.05 -8.73
CA PRO A 9 -11.98 -13.62 -9.88
C PRO A 9 -12.22 -12.16 -10.26
N GLY A 10 -11.14 -11.39 -10.45
CA GLY A 10 -11.18 -9.98 -10.87
C GLY A 10 -11.74 -9.01 -9.81
N ALA A 11 -11.92 -9.46 -8.56
CA ALA A 11 -12.48 -8.61 -7.52
C ALA A 11 -11.48 -7.57 -7.00
N LEU A 12 -11.99 -6.35 -6.81
CA LEU A 12 -11.35 -5.32 -6.00
C LEU A 12 -11.61 -5.61 -4.52
N VAL A 13 -10.55 -5.64 -3.72
CA VAL A 13 -10.64 -5.80 -2.26
C VAL A 13 -10.42 -4.47 -1.59
N SER A 14 -11.40 -4.05 -0.81
CA SER A 14 -11.35 -2.79 -0.09
C SER A 14 -11.10 -3.05 1.39
N ILE A 15 -9.99 -2.53 1.91
CA ILE A 15 -9.55 -2.76 3.29
C ILE A 15 -9.65 -1.43 4.04
N LYS A 16 -10.22 -1.45 5.24
CA LYS A 16 -10.20 -0.31 6.16
C LYS A 16 -9.92 -0.83 7.56
N ASN A 17 -9.08 -0.12 8.31
CA ASN A 17 -8.92 -0.45 9.72
C ASN A 17 -10.20 -0.11 10.51
N ILE A 18 -10.53 -0.95 11.48
CA ILE A 18 -11.79 -0.84 12.25
C ILE A 18 -11.81 0.40 13.14
N ASP A 19 -10.65 0.83 13.63
CA ASP A 19 -10.48 2.04 14.43
C ASP A 19 -10.76 3.33 13.66
N ASN A 20 -10.83 3.26 12.32
CA ASN A 20 -11.14 4.38 11.41
C ASN A 20 -12.58 4.35 10.89
N VAL A 21 -13.43 3.48 11.43
CA VAL A 21 -14.85 3.44 11.06
C VAL A 21 -15.58 4.59 11.75
N ARG A 22 -16.19 5.44 10.93
CA ARG A 22 -16.96 6.61 11.37
C ARG A 22 -18.47 6.32 11.39
N PRO A 23 -19.25 7.09 12.15
CA PRO A 23 -20.70 6.98 12.15
C PRO A 23 -21.33 7.18 10.78
N THR A 24 -22.56 6.71 10.63
CA THR A 24 -23.33 6.78 9.38
C THR A 24 -23.50 8.21 8.88
N THR A 25 -23.65 9.16 9.80
CA THR A 25 -23.76 10.61 9.53
C THR A 25 -22.52 11.18 8.81
N SER A 26 -21.33 10.62 9.02
CA SER A 26 -20.09 11.04 8.36
C SER A 26 -19.84 10.40 6.99
N ARG A 27 -20.71 9.49 6.53
CA ARG A 27 -20.51 8.77 5.25
C ARG A 27 -20.39 9.71 4.04
N GLY A 28 -21.06 10.87 4.07
CA GLY A 28 -20.97 11.87 3.01
C GLY A 28 -19.54 12.38 2.78
N GLU A 29 -18.70 12.37 3.82
CA GLU A 29 -17.30 12.81 3.72
C GLU A 29 -16.35 11.69 3.32
N VAL A 30 -16.69 10.42 3.63
CA VAL A 30 -15.79 9.27 3.47
C VAL A 30 -16.06 8.50 2.17
N VAL A 31 -17.33 8.24 1.86
CA VAL A 31 -17.73 7.37 0.74
C VAL A 31 -17.26 7.89 -0.61
N PRO A 32 -17.31 9.21 -0.93
CA PRO A 32 -16.82 9.71 -2.21
C PRO A 32 -15.35 9.37 -2.47
N TRP A 33 -14.48 9.50 -1.46
CA TRP A 33 -13.05 9.18 -1.60
C TRP A 33 -12.81 7.69 -1.71
N ARG A 34 -13.57 6.87 -0.98
CA ARG A 34 -13.49 5.41 -1.14
C ARG A 34 -13.91 4.97 -2.55
N LYS A 35 -14.96 5.58 -3.11
CA LYS A 35 -15.36 5.36 -4.51
C LYS A 35 -14.30 5.84 -5.49
N ALA A 36 -13.65 6.97 -5.23
CA ALA A 36 -12.57 7.48 -6.07
C ALA A 36 -11.37 6.52 -6.08
N LEU A 37 -10.94 6.00 -4.92
CA LEU A 37 -9.88 5.00 -4.84
C LEU A 37 -10.24 3.70 -5.58
N LEU A 38 -11.49 3.23 -5.44
CA LEU A 38 -11.99 2.08 -6.18
C LEU A 38 -12.00 2.31 -7.69
N GLY A 39 -12.48 3.48 -8.12
CA GLY A 39 -12.50 3.88 -9.54
C GLY A 39 -11.10 3.95 -10.13
N LEU A 40 -10.17 4.63 -9.44
CA LEU A 40 -8.78 4.72 -9.85
C LEU A 40 -8.11 3.34 -9.95
N ALA A 41 -8.34 2.45 -8.97
CA ALA A 41 -7.83 1.10 -9.02
C ALA A 41 -8.37 0.30 -10.22
N ALA A 42 -9.65 0.49 -10.56
CA ALA A 42 -10.25 -0.12 -11.75
C ALA A 42 -9.68 0.45 -13.05
N GLU A 43 -9.49 1.77 -13.14
CA GLU A 43 -8.89 2.44 -14.30
C GLU A 43 -7.44 1.99 -14.52
N LEU A 44 -6.66 1.90 -13.45
CA LEU A 44 -5.27 1.41 -13.51
C LEU A 44 -5.21 -0.05 -13.96
N ASP A 45 -6.11 -0.91 -13.49
CA ASP A 45 -6.17 -2.31 -13.90
C ASP A 45 -6.56 -2.47 -15.37
N GLU A 46 -7.51 -1.66 -15.84
CA GLU A 46 -7.92 -1.67 -17.25
C GLU A 46 -6.80 -1.17 -18.16
N ALA A 47 -6.14 -0.07 -17.78
CA ALA A 47 -4.97 0.42 -18.50
C ALA A 47 -3.82 -0.60 -18.49
N ARG A 48 -3.64 -1.35 -17.39
CA ARG A 48 -2.66 -2.44 -17.28
C ARG A 48 -2.96 -3.58 -18.24
N LYS A 49 -4.23 -4.00 -18.36
CA LYS A 49 -4.66 -5.03 -19.31
C LYS A 49 -4.42 -4.62 -20.75
N GLN A 50 -4.77 -3.37 -21.08
CA GLN A 50 -4.51 -2.80 -22.41
C GLN A 50 -3.01 -2.75 -22.71
N ALA A 51 -2.20 -2.39 -21.72
CA ALA A 51 -0.75 -2.39 -21.84
C ALA A 51 -0.17 -3.79 -22.06
N VAL A 52 -0.67 -4.81 -21.37
CA VAL A 52 -0.25 -6.20 -21.60
C VAL A 52 -0.68 -6.69 -22.99
N ALA A 53 -1.90 -6.36 -23.43
CA ALA A 53 -2.37 -6.75 -24.77
C ALA A 53 -1.55 -6.08 -25.89
N ALA A 54 -1.19 -4.80 -25.73
CA ALA A 54 -0.30 -4.10 -26.66
C ALA A 54 1.10 -4.72 -26.67
N LEU A 55 1.61 -5.10 -25.49
CA LEU A 55 2.89 -5.77 -25.35
C LEU A 55 2.92 -7.12 -26.08
N ASP A 56 1.83 -7.89 -26.02
CA ASP A 56 1.66 -9.15 -26.79
C ASP A 56 1.61 -8.93 -28.31
N ALA A 57 1.12 -7.76 -28.74
CA ALA A 57 1.15 -7.33 -30.14
C ALA A 57 2.51 -6.74 -30.58
N GLY A 58 3.49 -6.66 -29.67
CA GLY A 58 4.83 -6.15 -29.93
C GLY A 58 5.03 -4.65 -29.68
N ASP A 59 4.05 -3.96 -29.10
CA ASP A 59 4.16 -2.55 -28.72
C ASP A 59 4.43 -2.42 -27.20
N SER A 60 5.67 -2.04 -26.85
CA SER A 60 6.08 -1.83 -25.46
C SER A 60 5.61 -0.48 -24.88
N ARG A 61 5.21 0.48 -25.72
CA ARG A 61 5.03 1.85 -25.30
C ARG A 61 3.94 2.02 -24.22
N PRO A 62 2.76 1.38 -24.32
CA PRO A 62 1.75 1.45 -23.26
C PRO A 62 2.24 0.86 -21.93
N ALA A 63 3.03 -0.21 -21.96
CA ALA A 63 3.61 -0.83 -20.77
C ALA A 63 4.59 0.11 -20.06
N GLU A 64 5.47 0.76 -20.82
CA GLU A 64 6.39 1.77 -20.31
C GLU A 64 5.64 2.94 -19.66
N LEU A 65 4.63 3.48 -20.35
CA LEU A 65 3.82 4.59 -19.85
C LEU A 65 3.05 4.24 -18.56
N TRP A 66 2.50 3.03 -18.49
CA TRP A 66 1.79 2.57 -17.29
C TRP A 66 2.75 2.52 -16.07
N LEU A 67 3.96 2.00 -16.27
CA LEU A 67 4.99 1.93 -15.23
C LEU A 67 5.50 3.32 -14.81
N GLU A 68 5.64 4.24 -15.78
CA GLU A 68 6.02 5.65 -15.56
C GLU A 68 4.94 6.45 -14.81
N GLY A 69 3.68 6.00 -14.81
CA GLY A 69 2.54 6.63 -14.13
C GLY A 69 2.56 6.60 -12.60
N GLY A 70 3.73 6.45 -11.97
CA GLY A 70 3.93 6.48 -10.52
C GLY A 70 4.23 5.13 -9.88
N ILE A 71 4.31 4.04 -10.65
CA ILE A 71 4.65 2.70 -10.14
C ILE A 71 6.15 2.51 -10.03
N THR A 72 6.91 2.99 -11.02
CA THR A 72 8.38 2.90 -11.02
C THR A 72 8.98 4.20 -10.53
N HIS A 73 9.98 4.11 -9.65
CA HIS A 73 10.70 5.28 -9.20
C HIS A 73 11.48 5.92 -10.38
N PRO A 74 11.47 7.27 -10.55
CA PRO A 74 12.08 7.92 -11.70
C PRO A 74 13.59 7.69 -11.87
N THR A 75 14.30 7.36 -10.79
CA THR A 75 15.75 7.13 -10.81
C THR A 75 16.14 5.68 -11.11
N ASP A 76 15.19 4.75 -11.07
CA ASP A 76 15.48 3.34 -11.26
C ASP A 76 15.51 2.98 -12.75
N PRO A 77 16.38 2.03 -13.15
CA PRO A 77 16.45 1.62 -14.54
C PRO A 77 15.11 1.02 -14.97
N ARG A 78 14.56 1.56 -16.06
CA ARG A 78 13.28 1.09 -16.60
C ARG A 78 13.45 -0.28 -17.25
N PRO A 79 12.49 -1.21 -17.08
CA PRO A 79 12.46 -2.45 -17.84
C PRO A 79 12.45 -2.16 -19.34
N GLN A 80 13.34 -2.80 -20.11
CA GLN A 80 13.48 -2.54 -21.56
C GLN A 80 13.01 -3.73 -22.41
N SER A 81 13.07 -4.96 -21.87
CA SER A 81 12.70 -6.16 -22.63
C SER A 81 11.23 -6.51 -22.40
N ILE A 82 10.59 -7.12 -23.40
CA ILE A 82 9.21 -7.61 -23.30
C ILE A 82 9.01 -8.49 -22.05
N PRO A 83 9.88 -9.49 -21.74
CA PRO A 83 9.73 -10.28 -20.52
C PRO A 83 9.84 -9.46 -19.23
N ALA A 84 10.72 -8.46 -19.19
CA ALA A 84 10.89 -7.61 -18.02
C ALA A 84 9.68 -6.68 -17.81
N LEU A 85 9.16 -6.08 -18.87
CA LEU A 85 7.92 -5.28 -18.85
C LEU A 85 6.73 -6.12 -18.39
N ARG A 86 6.57 -7.34 -18.94
CA ARG A 86 5.52 -8.26 -18.51
C ARG A 86 5.64 -8.60 -17.03
N THR A 87 6.84 -8.90 -16.55
CA THR A 87 7.09 -9.21 -15.13
C THR A 87 6.79 -8.02 -14.21
N ALA A 88 7.03 -6.80 -14.68
CA ALA A 88 6.72 -5.58 -13.93
C ALA A 88 5.21 -5.28 -13.88
N LEU A 89 4.47 -5.56 -14.97
CA LEU A 89 3.02 -5.38 -15.03
C LEU A 89 2.26 -6.45 -14.24
N GLU A 90 2.67 -7.72 -14.34
CA GLU A 90 1.98 -8.88 -13.76
C GLU A 90 2.31 -9.08 -12.27
N ARG A 91 2.00 -8.04 -11.50
CA ARG A 91 2.12 -8.00 -10.03
C ARG A 91 0.77 -7.58 -9.45
N PRO A 92 0.46 -7.93 -8.19
CA PRO A 92 -0.72 -7.42 -7.53
C PRO A 92 -0.65 -5.89 -7.43
N LEU A 93 -1.81 -5.23 -7.45
CA LEU A 93 -1.91 -3.76 -7.43
C LEU A 93 -2.47 -3.29 -6.09
N LEU A 94 -1.84 -2.28 -5.51
CA LEU A 94 -2.27 -1.58 -4.30
C LEU A 94 -2.46 -0.10 -4.62
N VAL A 95 -3.69 0.40 -4.48
CA VAL A 95 -3.97 1.83 -4.42
C VAL A 95 -4.26 2.18 -2.98
N ALA A 96 -3.40 2.99 -2.36
CA ALA A 96 -3.50 3.32 -0.95
C ALA A 96 -3.74 4.83 -0.78
N GLY A 97 -4.85 5.16 -0.11
CA GLY A 97 -5.11 6.53 0.34
C GLY A 97 -4.09 6.95 1.40
N MET A 98 -3.65 8.20 1.34
CA MET A 98 -2.70 8.81 2.25
C MET A 98 -3.29 10.11 2.76
N VAL A 99 -3.17 10.38 4.06
CA VAL A 99 -3.60 11.65 4.65
C VAL A 99 -2.37 12.42 5.11
N ARG A 100 -2.49 13.75 5.20
CA ARG A 100 -1.39 14.60 5.67
C ARG A 100 -1.04 14.24 7.11
N ASN A 101 0.25 14.19 7.39
CA ASN A 101 0.73 13.93 8.74
C ASN A 101 0.58 15.18 9.60
N GLU A 102 -0.32 15.11 10.57
CA GLU A 102 -0.61 16.17 11.54
C GLU A 102 0.01 15.85 12.92
N GLY A 103 1.01 14.94 12.95
CA GLY A 103 1.70 14.50 14.16
C GLY A 103 1.26 13.13 14.68
N GLU A 104 0.47 12.39 13.90
CA GLU A 104 -0.01 11.06 14.28
C GLU A 104 1.09 10.00 14.06
N PRO A 105 1.35 9.13 15.04
CA PRO A 105 2.29 8.03 14.86
C PRO A 105 1.68 6.96 13.94
N GLY A 106 2.44 6.52 12.94
CA GLY A 106 1.97 5.49 12.01
C GLY A 106 2.95 5.20 10.89
N GLY A 107 2.56 4.27 10.01
CA GLY A 107 3.31 3.96 8.81
C GLY A 107 3.10 5.00 7.70
N GLY A 108 4.17 5.34 7.00
CA GLY A 108 4.17 6.34 5.93
C GLY A 108 4.50 5.76 4.55
N PRO A 109 4.27 6.52 3.48
CA PRO A 109 4.67 6.17 2.13
C PRO A 109 6.18 6.40 1.92
N PHE A 110 6.92 5.35 1.56
CA PHE A 110 8.36 5.45 1.28
C PHE A 110 8.75 4.59 0.08
N TRP A 111 9.91 4.90 -0.50
CA TRP A 111 10.56 4.05 -1.50
C TRP A 111 11.62 3.19 -0.81
N LEU A 112 11.52 1.88 -0.95
CA LEU A 112 12.49 0.93 -0.42
C LEU A 112 13.13 0.14 -1.56
N ARG A 113 14.44 -0.05 -1.51
CA ARG A 113 15.15 -0.91 -2.45
C ARG A 113 14.99 -2.37 -2.02
N ASP A 114 14.38 -3.18 -2.88
CA ASP A 114 14.19 -4.61 -2.65
C ASP A 114 15.50 -5.41 -2.81
N ASP A 115 15.45 -6.72 -2.65
CA ASP A 115 16.57 -7.64 -2.85
C ASP A 115 16.94 -7.86 -4.32
N GLU A 116 16.06 -7.50 -5.25
CA GLU A 116 16.30 -7.43 -6.69
C GLU A 116 17.00 -6.11 -7.07
N GLY A 117 17.20 -5.21 -6.10
CA GLY A 117 17.80 -3.91 -6.32
C GLY A 117 16.84 -2.90 -6.94
N VAL A 118 15.52 -3.11 -6.86
CA VAL A 118 14.47 -2.24 -7.41
C VAL A 118 13.82 -1.41 -6.30
N LEU A 119 13.69 -0.10 -6.49
CA LEU A 119 12.92 0.80 -5.64
C LEU A 119 11.43 0.54 -5.84
N ARG A 120 10.74 0.22 -4.75
CA ARG A 120 9.30 0.01 -4.71
C ARG A 120 8.65 0.89 -3.67
N ALA A 121 7.52 1.48 -4.04
CA ALA A 121 6.67 2.22 -3.13
C ALA A 121 6.06 1.24 -2.12
N GLN A 122 6.30 1.48 -0.83
CA GLN A 122 5.84 0.63 0.27
C GLN A 122 5.36 1.49 1.44
N ILE A 123 4.49 0.90 2.26
CA ILE A 123 4.13 1.46 3.56
C ILE A 123 5.18 0.94 4.56
N ILE A 124 5.81 1.87 5.29
CA ILE A 124 6.82 1.52 6.30
C ILE A 124 6.41 2.08 7.64
N GLU A 125 6.36 1.22 8.65
CA GLU A 125 6.08 1.61 10.02
C GLU A 125 7.36 2.11 10.72
N SER A 126 7.21 3.05 11.64
CA SER A 126 8.33 3.63 12.37
C SER A 126 9.17 2.60 13.13
N GLY A 127 8.54 1.52 13.64
CA GLY A 127 9.22 0.42 14.32
C GLY A 127 10.15 -0.41 13.43
N GLU A 128 10.06 -0.25 12.11
CA GLU A 128 10.88 -0.97 11.13
C GLU A 128 12.12 -0.18 10.71
N MET A 129 12.21 1.08 11.14
CA MET A 129 13.27 2.00 10.73
C MET A 129 14.33 2.13 11.81
N ASP A 130 15.60 2.08 11.39
CA ASP A 130 16.73 2.39 12.25
C ASP A 130 16.83 3.90 12.47
N LEU A 131 16.17 4.38 13.53
CA LEU A 131 16.15 5.79 13.92
C LEU A 131 17.50 6.30 14.44
N ASP A 132 18.42 5.40 14.80
CA ASP A 132 19.78 5.79 15.20
C ASP A 132 20.61 6.22 13.96
N ASN A 133 20.17 5.86 12.75
CA ASN A 133 20.71 6.39 11.52
C ASN A 133 20.10 7.78 11.20
N PRO A 134 20.91 8.87 11.22
CA PRO A 134 20.39 10.22 11.02
C PRO A 134 19.73 10.44 9.65
N SER A 135 20.18 9.72 8.62
CA SER A 135 19.58 9.84 7.27
C SER A 135 18.16 9.29 7.23
N ILE A 136 17.90 8.18 7.94
CA ILE A 136 16.59 7.56 8.05
C ILE A 136 15.71 8.42 8.96
N GLY A 137 16.24 8.86 10.10
CA GLY A 137 15.53 9.76 11.01
C GLY A 137 15.07 11.05 10.34
N ASN A 138 15.93 11.68 9.52
CA ASN A 138 15.57 12.88 8.77
C ASN A 138 14.52 12.59 7.70
N CYS A 139 14.64 11.48 6.96
CA CYS A 139 13.64 11.07 5.96
C CYS A 139 12.25 10.89 6.58
N MET A 140 12.18 10.31 7.78
CA MET A 140 10.92 10.18 8.52
C MET A 140 10.39 11.52 9.02
N ALA A 141 11.26 12.39 9.54
CA ALA A 141 10.85 13.72 10.00
C ALA A 141 10.29 14.59 8.86
N GLU A 142 10.75 14.37 7.64
CA GLU A 142 10.27 15.04 6.43
C GLU A 142 9.03 14.39 5.81
N ALA A 143 8.56 13.25 6.35
CA ALA A 143 7.40 12.56 5.82
C ALA A 143 6.13 13.41 5.98
N THR A 144 5.57 13.82 4.84
CA THR A 144 4.41 14.72 4.78
C THR A 144 3.07 14.01 4.96
N HIS A 145 3.06 12.68 4.86
CA HIS A 145 1.86 11.86 4.82
C HIS A 145 2.02 10.59 5.65
N PHE A 146 0.89 10.02 6.07
CA PHE A 146 0.83 8.68 6.64
C PHE A 146 -0.37 7.91 6.07
N ASN A 147 -0.33 6.59 6.26
CA ASN A 147 -1.37 5.70 5.76
C ASN A 147 -2.46 5.44 6.82
N PRO A 148 -3.72 5.82 6.58
CA PRO A 148 -4.86 5.51 7.44
C PRO A 148 -5.39 4.08 7.27
N VAL A 149 -4.66 3.22 6.56
CA VAL A 149 -5.12 1.90 6.11
C VAL A 149 -6.44 2.01 5.34
N ASP A 150 -6.49 2.86 4.30
CA ASP A 150 -7.57 2.87 3.30
C ASP A 150 -7.01 2.35 1.97
N LEU A 151 -7.15 1.04 1.77
CA LEU A 151 -6.44 0.31 0.73
C LEU A 151 -7.42 -0.34 -0.23
N ILE A 152 -7.13 -0.23 -1.53
CA ILE A 152 -7.79 -0.99 -2.59
C ILE A 152 -6.74 -1.91 -3.22
N CYS A 153 -7.02 -3.22 -3.18
CA CYS A 153 -6.12 -4.26 -3.63
C CYS A 153 -6.71 -5.02 -4.82
N LEU A 154 -5.87 -5.32 -5.81
CA LEU A 154 -6.15 -6.33 -6.84
C LEU A 154 -5.14 -7.46 -6.72
N MET A 155 -5.64 -8.69 -6.75
CA MET A 155 -4.88 -9.90 -6.46
C MET A 155 -4.75 -10.83 -7.66
N HIS A 156 -5.11 -10.33 -8.85
CA HIS A 156 -5.17 -11.10 -10.08
C HIS A 156 -4.23 -10.52 -11.14
N ASP A 157 -3.75 -11.39 -12.00
CA ASP A 157 -3.05 -11.01 -13.21
C ASP A 157 -4.01 -10.37 -14.23
N THR A 158 -3.49 -9.88 -15.34
CA THR A 158 -4.31 -9.24 -16.38
C THR A 158 -5.30 -10.19 -17.06
N SER A 159 -5.09 -11.51 -16.94
CA SER A 159 -5.98 -12.55 -17.45
C SER A 159 -7.09 -12.92 -16.45
N GLY A 160 -7.10 -12.33 -15.25
CA GLY A 160 -8.05 -12.61 -14.18
C GLY A 160 -7.71 -13.84 -13.33
N VAL A 161 -6.50 -14.40 -13.48
CA VAL A 161 -6.04 -15.54 -12.68
C VAL A 161 -5.48 -15.03 -11.35
N PRO A 162 -5.83 -15.65 -10.21
CA PRO A 162 -5.26 -15.29 -8.91
C PRO A 162 -3.74 -15.42 -8.90
N LEU A 163 -3.06 -14.35 -8.49
CA LEU A 163 -1.61 -14.36 -8.27
C LEU A 163 -1.27 -15.07 -6.96
N ASP A 164 -0.16 -15.80 -6.95
CA ASP A 164 0.43 -16.28 -5.71
C ASP A 164 1.07 -15.10 -4.96
N LEU A 165 0.31 -14.52 -4.04
CA LEU A 165 0.70 -13.33 -3.27
C LEU A 165 1.97 -13.55 -2.44
N THR A 166 2.31 -14.80 -2.09
CA THR A 166 3.53 -15.11 -1.30
C THR A 166 4.81 -14.78 -2.06
N ARG A 167 4.75 -14.79 -3.41
CA ARG A 167 5.86 -14.39 -4.28
C ARG A 167 6.16 -12.89 -4.26
N PHE A 168 5.27 -12.09 -3.67
CA PHE A 168 5.36 -10.64 -3.61
C PHE A 168 5.55 -10.11 -2.18
N VAL A 169 5.99 -10.98 -1.26
CA VAL A 169 6.39 -10.61 0.09
C VAL A 169 7.86 -10.15 0.08
N ASP A 170 8.16 -9.05 0.76
CA ASP A 170 9.54 -8.68 1.11
C ASP A 170 9.90 -9.29 2.47
N HIS A 171 10.48 -10.48 2.47
CA HIS A 171 10.86 -11.21 3.68
C HIS A 171 12.00 -10.56 4.47
N ARG A 172 12.68 -9.54 3.93
CA ARG A 172 13.71 -8.79 4.68
C ARG A 172 13.11 -7.84 5.70
N ARG A 173 11.78 -7.69 5.70
CA ARG A 173 11.03 -6.79 6.58
C ARG A 173 10.54 -7.46 7.86
N ASP A 174 11.17 -8.55 8.24
CA ASP A 174 11.10 -9.02 9.64
C ASP A 174 11.75 -7.97 10.54
N PHE A 175 11.12 -7.63 11.67
CA PHE A 175 11.70 -6.69 12.65
C PHE A 175 11.48 -7.14 14.09
N LEU A 176 12.36 -6.70 14.98
CA LEU A 176 12.26 -7.01 16.40
C LEU A 176 11.43 -5.94 17.12
N VAL A 177 10.46 -6.40 17.90
CA VAL A 177 9.66 -5.53 18.78
C VAL A 177 9.98 -5.82 20.22
N SER A 178 10.16 -4.76 21.00
CA SER A 178 10.26 -4.85 22.45
C SER A 178 8.89 -4.60 23.07
N LYS A 179 8.35 -5.60 23.78
CA LYS A 179 7.10 -5.48 24.53
C LYS A 179 7.36 -5.78 26.00
N SER A 180 6.51 -5.28 26.90
CA SER A 180 6.55 -5.66 28.32
C SER A 180 5.28 -6.41 28.67
N HIS A 181 5.41 -7.56 29.32
CA HIS A 181 4.26 -8.30 29.85
C HIS A 181 4.50 -8.62 31.32
N LYS A 182 3.62 -8.12 32.20
CA LYS A 182 3.73 -8.28 33.67
C LYS A 182 5.10 -7.86 34.21
N GLY A 183 5.64 -6.74 33.70
CA GLY A 183 6.93 -6.20 34.12
C GLY A 183 8.15 -6.96 33.60
N LYS A 184 7.97 -7.98 32.75
CA LYS A 184 9.07 -8.69 32.09
C LYS A 184 9.25 -8.17 30.66
N PRO A 185 10.48 -7.79 30.26
CA PRO A 185 10.75 -7.47 28.86
C PRO A 185 10.62 -8.74 28.00
N LEU A 186 9.99 -8.59 26.85
CA LEU A 186 9.83 -9.60 25.82
C LEU A 186 10.36 -9.02 24.51
N ILE A 187 11.07 -9.85 23.76
CA ILE A 187 11.46 -9.55 22.40
C ILE A 187 10.62 -10.45 21.50
N GLY A 188 9.83 -9.83 20.62
CA GLY A 188 9.08 -10.52 19.58
C GLY A 188 9.76 -10.32 18.23
N LEU A 189 9.70 -11.35 17.37
CA LEU A 189 9.97 -11.20 15.95
C LEU A 189 8.62 -10.97 15.25
N GLU A 190 8.45 -9.81 14.64
CA GLU A 190 7.29 -9.54 13.79
C GLU A 190 7.66 -9.82 12.34
N HIS A 191 6.91 -10.74 11.73
CA HIS A 191 7.01 -11.04 10.31
C HIS A 191 6.32 -9.95 9.48
N PRO A 192 6.65 -9.83 8.17
CA PRO A 192 5.96 -8.93 7.26
C PRO A 192 4.45 -8.94 7.46
N GLY A 193 3.95 -7.81 7.94
CA GLY A 193 2.52 -7.58 8.14
C GLY A 193 1.82 -7.26 6.82
N LEU A 194 0.49 -7.11 6.88
CA LEU A 194 -0.34 -7.09 5.68
C LEU A 194 0.09 -6.02 4.67
N TRP A 195 0.20 -4.75 5.09
CA TRP A 195 0.64 -3.65 4.23
C TRP A 195 2.14 -3.37 4.34
N ASN A 196 2.75 -3.72 5.48
CA ASN A 196 4.17 -3.57 5.73
C ASN A 196 4.93 -4.88 5.41
N GLY A 197 5.47 -4.95 4.21
CA GLY A 197 6.32 -6.05 3.77
C GLY A 197 5.59 -7.19 3.06
N ALA A 198 4.41 -7.64 3.51
CA ALA A 198 3.68 -8.68 2.75
C ALA A 198 3.17 -8.17 1.39
N MET A 199 3.00 -6.86 1.26
CA MET A 199 2.74 -6.14 0.01
C MET A 199 4.00 -5.49 -0.60
N GLY A 200 5.19 -5.79 -0.07
CA GLY A 200 6.42 -5.04 -0.39
C GLY A 200 6.84 -5.08 -1.85
N ARG A 201 6.39 -6.10 -2.58
CA ARG A 201 6.68 -6.30 -4.01
C ARG A 201 5.46 -6.06 -4.91
N TRP A 202 4.42 -5.40 -4.43
CA TRP A 202 3.24 -5.06 -5.23
C TRP A 202 3.50 -3.81 -6.10
N ASN A 203 2.68 -3.61 -7.13
CA ASN A 203 2.60 -2.33 -7.82
C ASN A 203 1.78 -1.39 -6.94
N THR A 204 2.42 -0.40 -6.34
CA THR A 204 1.79 0.46 -5.33
C THR A 204 1.67 1.89 -5.84
N LEU A 205 0.47 2.45 -5.73
CA LEU A 205 0.22 3.87 -5.97
C LEU A 205 -0.35 4.52 -4.71
N PHE A 206 0.27 5.63 -4.30
CA PHE A 206 -0.17 6.44 -3.17
C PHE A 206 -0.96 7.65 -3.64
N VAL A 207 -2.07 7.92 -2.98
CA VAL A 207 -3.01 8.99 -3.36
C VAL A 207 -3.36 9.81 -2.14
N GLU A 208 -3.09 11.12 -2.17
CA GLU A 208 -3.55 12.03 -1.11
C GLU A 208 -5.09 12.04 -1.08
N VAL A 209 -5.66 11.81 0.10
CA VAL A 209 -7.08 11.97 0.41
C VAL A 209 -7.23 12.92 1.59
N PRO A 210 -8.38 13.61 1.75
CA PRO A 210 -8.55 14.57 2.84
C PRO A 210 -8.44 13.93 4.23
N SER A 211 -7.79 14.61 5.18
CA SER A 211 -7.65 14.16 6.58
C SER A 211 -9.00 13.77 7.22
N ARG A 212 -10.10 14.45 6.87
CA ARG A 212 -11.47 14.12 7.35
C ARG A 212 -11.97 12.71 7.01
N THR A 213 -11.31 12.01 6.08
CA THR A 213 -11.61 10.60 5.77
C THR A 213 -11.04 9.62 6.79
N PHE A 214 -10.24 10.14 7.73
CA PHE A 214 -9.54 9.43 8.78
C PHE A 214 -9.94 9.99 10.15
N ALA A 215 -10.27 9.09 11.08
CA ALA A 215 -10.62 9.42 12.45
C ALA A 215 -10.32 8.18 13.32
N PRO A 216 -9.06 8.02 13.78
CA PRO A 216 -8.63 6.83 14.48
C PRO A 216 -9.06 6.87 15.95
N VAL A 217 -9.44 5.70 16.47
CA VAL A 217 -9.66 5.50 17.91
C VAL A 217 -8.49 4.71 18.48
N LYS A 218 -7.57 5.37 19.18
CA LYS A 218 -6.42 4.74 19.86
C LYS A 218 -6.66 4.56 21.35
N THR A 219 -7.46 5.43 21.95
CA THR A 219 -7.86 5.40 23.35
C THR A 219 -9.38 5.56 23.47
N VAL A 220 -9.94 5.19 24.62
CA VAL A 220 -11.38 5.37 24.88
C VAL A 220 -11.81 6.85 24.81
N PHE A 221 -10.91 7.79 25.09
CA PHE A 221 -11.20 9.22 25.04
C PHE A 221 -11.34 9.75 23.62
N ASP A 222 -10.76 9.06 22.62
CA ASP A 222 -10.91 9.47 21.22
C ASP A 222 -12.37 9.37 20.76
N LEU A 223 -13.16 8.48 21.37
CA LEU A 223 -14.59 8.39 21.11
C LEU A 223 -15.35 9.67 21.48
N LEU A 224 -14.80 10.53 22.34
CA LEU A 224 -15.42 11.80 22.72
C LEU A 224 -15.20 12.90 21.68
N ARG A 225 -14.31 12.70 20.70
CA ARG A 225 -14.05 13.69 19.66
C ARG A 225 -15.28 13.84 18.75
N PRO A 226 -15.55 15.04 18.20
CA PRO A 226 -16.73 15.29 17.38
C PRO A 226 -16.92 14.31 16.22
N GLU A 227 -15.83 13.76 15.68
CA GLU A 227 -15.82 12.81 14.58
C GLU A 227 -16.53 11.48 14.90
N HIS A 228 -16.73 11.17 16.18
CA HIS A 228 -17.32 9.93 16.69
C HIS A 228 -18.66 10.11 17.44
N GLN A 229 -19.12 11.34 17.63
CA GLN A 229 -20.25 11.67 18.52
C GLN A 229 -21.64 11.73 17.83
N ALA A 230 -21.77 11.19 16.62
CA ALA A 230 -22.98 11.31 15.78
C ALA A 230 -23.50 9.97 15.24
#